data_AF-A0A0B0EIX0-F1
#
_entry.id   AF-A0A0B0EIX0-F1
#
_cell.length_a   1.000
_cell.length_b   1.000
_cell.length_c   1.000
_cell.angle_alpha   90.00
_cell.angle_beta   90.00
_cell.angle_gamma   90.00
#
_symmetry.space_group_name_H-M   'P 1'
#
loop_
_entity.id
_entity.type
_entity.pdbx_description
1 polymer ?
#
loop_
_entity_poly.entity_id
_entity_poly.type
_entity_poly.pdbx_seq_one_letter_code
_entity_poly.pdbx_strand_id
1 'polypeptide(L)'
;MIKDRQGLESENPYEENHDWRKLLATSEGLILEIGLIIALLFITVLGVGYIYYQEKAHVFIGMSATNILFGRAAGISFGYSFDISNVLVICTNIIVETILVLIFYPFFVFSWQSILIIKPLRRIMERTNTVAEAHQDTIRRYGLIGLFMFVWFPFWMTGPMVGCAAGYLLGLSPWKNLTIVLSSTCLAVICWALLLRSIHDRIAEYGPYASMVLVIMIIIIVSGIYFLRYLRHKY
;
A
#
# COMPACT_ATOMS: atom_id res chain seq x y z
N MET A 1 -68.08 -10.81 14.84
CA MET A 1 -67.55 -12.18 14.59
C MET A 1 -67.18 -12.23 13.11
N ILE A 2 -65.95 -12.36 12.61
CA ILE A 2 -64.60 -12.76 13.08
C ILE A 2 -63.65 -12.09 12.04
N LYS A 3 -62.87 -11.05 12.35
CA LYS A 3 -61.45 -11.00 12.79
C LYS A 3 -60.44 -11.86 11.98
N ASP A 4 -59.52 -11.16 11.32
CA ASP A 4 -58.12 -11.48 10.98
C ASP A 4 -57.75 -12.85 10.39
N ARG A 5 -57.17 -12.81 9.17
CA ARG A 5 -55.84 -13.38 8.90
C ARG A 5 -55.08 -12.54 7.86
N GLN A 6 -54.26 -11.62 8.35
CA GLN A 6 -52.96 -11.36 7.75
C GLN A 6 -52.10 -12.63 7.86
N GLY A 7 -51.22 -12.86 6.88
CA GLY A 7 -50.01 -13.63 7.11
C GLY A 7 -49.57 -14.54 5.96
N LEU A 8 -48.31 -14.34 5.57
CA LEU A 8 -47.37 -15.21 4.86
C LEU A 8 -47.24 -14.92 3.35
N GLU A 9 -46.47 -13.89 2.99
CA GLU A 9 -45.00 -13.96 2.81
C GLU A 9 -44.59 -15.14 1.92
N SER A 10 -44.38 -14.82 0.65
CA SER A 10 -43.22 -15.33 -0.07
C SER A 10 -42.54 -14.14 -0.74
N GLU A 11 -41.89 -13.31 0.08
CA GLU A 11 -40.77 -12.52 -0.41
C GLU A 11 -39.75 -13.50 -1.01
N ASN A 12 -39.53 -13.39 -2.31
CA ASN A 12 -38.61 -14.23 -3.05
C ASN A 12 -37.17 -13.84 -2.65
N PRO A 13 -36.37 -14.69 -1.96
CA PRO A 13 -35.09 -14.29 -1.37
C PRO A 13 -33.90 -14.24 -2.35
N TYR A 14 -34.13 -14.13 -3.67
CA TYR A 14 -33.10 -14.43 -4.67
C TYR A 14 -32.90 -13.35 -5.76
N GLU A 15 -32.80 -12.09 -5.36
CA GLU A 15 -32.31 -11.00 -6.24
C GLU A 15 -31.04 -10.31 -5.67
N GLU A 16 -30.15 -11.09 -5.06
CA GLU A 16 -28.86 -10.62 -4.50
C GLU A 16 -27.71 -10.57 -5.55
N ASN A 17 -28.04 -10.58 -6.85
CA ASN A 17 -27.03 -10.68 -7.93
C ASN A 17 -26.83 -9.37 -8.72
N HIS A 18 -27.29 -8.22 -8.21
CA HIS A 18 -27.26 -6.95 -8.97
C HIS A 18 -26.62 -5.73 -8.27
N ASP A 19 -26.03 -5.88 -7.08
CA ASP A 19 -25.37 -4.77 -6.38
C ASP A 19 -23.88 -4.63 -6.70
N TRP A 20 -23.18 -5.72 -7.03
CA TRP A 20 -21.75 -5.69 -7.36
C TRP A 20 -21.43 -4.86 -8.62
N ARG A 21 -22.32 -4.89 -9.62
CA ARG A 21 -22.18 -4.08 -10.84
C ARG A 21 -22.36 -2.58 -10.58
N LYS A 22 -23.20 -2.20 -9.61
CA LYS A 22 -23.36 -0.80 -9.19
C LYS A 22 -22.17 -0.33 -8.36
N LEU A 23 -21.59 -1.19 -7.53
CA LEU A 23 -20.35 -0.90 -6.79
C LEU A 23 -19.16 -0.73 -7.75
N LEU A 24 -19.05 -1.56 -8.79
CA LEU A 24 -18.01 -1.44 -9.82
C LEU A 24 -18.18 -0.22 -10.73
N ALA A 25 -19.38 0.33 -10.84
CA ALA A 25 -19.64 1.56 -11.60
C ALA A 25 -19.17 2.85 -10.89
N THR A 26 -18.70 2.75 -9.64
CA THR A 26 -18.09 3.88 -8.92
C THR A 26 -16.63 4.09 -9.35
N SER A 27 -16.09 5.28 -9.11
CA SER A 27 -14.69 5.58 -9.46
C SER A 27 -13.71 4.63 -8.77
N GLU A 28 -14.03 4.24 -7.54
CA GLU A 28 -13.29 3.32 -6.69
C GLU A 28 -13.36 1.87 -7.22
N GLY A 29 -14.54 1.46 -7.72
CA GLY A 29 -14.73 0.17 -8.37
C GLY A 29 -13.86 0.01 -9.62
N LEU A 30 -13.79 1.05 -10.46
CA LEU A 30 -12.92 1.07 -11.63
C LEU A 30 -11.43 1.01 -11.24
N ILE A 31 -11.01 1.74 -10.20
CA ILE A 31 -9.64 1.69 -9.68
C ILE A 31 -9.31 0.26 -9.21
N LEU A 32 -10.22 -0.39 -8.50
CA LEU A 32 -10.03 -1.77 -8.03
C LEU A 32 -9.90 -2.74 -9.21
N GLU A 33 -10.76 -2.62 -10.22
CA GLU A 33 -10.72 -3.45 -11.41
C GLU A 33 -9.38 -3.32 -12.15
N ILE A 34 -8.91 -2.08 -12.37
CA ILE A 34 -7.60 -1.82 -12.96
C ILE A 34 -6.48 -2.45 -12.12
N GLY A 35 -6.54 -2.28 -10.79
CA GLY A 35 -5.58 -2.86 -9.86
C GLY A 35 -5.52 -4.39 -9.96
N LEU A 36 -6.67 -5.05 -9.99
CA LEU A 36 -6.79 -6.51 -10.12
C LEU A 36 -6.30 -7.01 -11.48
N ILE A 37 -6.61 -6.32 -12.58
CA ILE A 37 -6.11 -6.68 -13.91
C ILE A 37 -4.58 -6.60 -13.95
N ILE A 38 -3.99 -5.52 -13.44
CA ILE A 38 -2.54 -5.35 -13.40
C ILE A 38 -1.90 -6.41 -12.48
N ALA A 39 -2.53 -6.71 -11.34
CA ALA A 39 -2.06 -7.75 -10.42
C ALA A 39 -2.05 -9.14 -11.09
N LEU A 40 -3.13 -9.50 -11.77
CA LEU A 40 -3.23 -10.77 -12.49
C LEU A 40 -2.21 -10.86 -13.61
N LEU A 41 -2.01 -9.77 -14.37
CA LEU A 41 -1.00 -9.70 -15.41
C LEU A 41 0.41 -9.87 -14.82
N PHE A 42 0.71 -9.21 -13.71
CA PHE A 42 2.00 -9.32 -13.02
C PHE A 42 2.25 -10.74 -12.50
N ILE A 43 1.26 -11.37 -11.87
CA ILE A 43 1.34 -12.78 -11.42
C ILE A 43 1.55 -13.71 -12.61
N THR A 44 0.85 -13.48 -13.72
CA THR A 44 0.99 -14.29 -14.94
C THR A 44 2.40 -14.16 -15.51
N VAL A 45 2.95 -12.95 -15.57
CA VAL A 45 4.34 -12.71 -16.01
C VAL A 45 5.34 -13.43 -15.10
N LEU A 46 5.15 -13.37 -13.78
CA LEU A 46 6.01 -14.08 -12.83
C LEU A 46 5.89 -15.60 -12.97
N GLY A 47 4.66 -16.13 -13.15
CA GLY A 47 4.41 -17.56 -13.32
C GLY A 47 4.99 -18.12 -14.61
N VAL A 48 4.79 -17.43 -15.73
CA VAL A 48 5.43 -17.76 -17.01
C VAL A 48 6.95 -17.66 -16.89
N GLY A 49 7.45 -16.57 -16.29
CA GLY A 49 8.88 -16.39 -16.03
C GLY A 49 9.47 -17.51 -15.18
N TYR A 50 8.72 -18.04 -14.21
CA TYR A 50 9.15 -19.17 -13.40
C TYR A 50 9.30 -20.46 -14.20
N ILE A 51 8.45 -20.70 -15.22
CA ILE A 51 8.55 -21.88 -16.07
C ILE A 51 9.77 -21.81 -17.00
N TYR A 52 10.04 -20.63 -17.59
CA TYR A 52 11.11 -20.48 -18.60
C TYR A 52 12.48 -20.08 -18.01
N TYR A 53 12.52 -19.37 -16.89
CA TYR A 53 13.72 -18.77 -16.31
C TYR A 53 13.73 -18.91 -14.78
N GLN A 54 13.69 -20.16 -14.28
CA GLN A 54 13.61 -20.50 -12.85
C GLN A 54 14.62 -19.71 -11.96
N GLU A 55 15.87 -19.56 -12.41
CA GLU A 55 16.90 -18.84 -11.66
C GLU A 55 16.67 -17.33 -11.54
N LYS A 56 15.94 -16.69 -12.46
CA LYS A 56 15.66 -15.25 -12.36
C LYS A 56 14.30 -14.99 -11.71
N ALA A 57 13.32 -15.83 -11.97
CA ALA A 57 11.96 -15.65 -11.50
C ALA A 57 11.85 -15.72 -9.96
N HIS A 58 12.59 -16.61 -9.29
CA HIS A 58 12.54 -16.69 -7.83
C HIS A 58 13.04 -15.41 -7.16
N VAL A 59 14.01 -14.70 -7.77
CA VAL A 59 14.51 -13.41 -7.27
C VAL A 59 13.43 -12.35 -7.37
N PHE A 60 12.69 -12.27 -8.50
CA PHE A 60 11.59 -11.32 -8.65
C PHE A 60 10.42 -11.61 -7.70
N ILE A 61 10.11 -12.89 -7.47
CA ILE A 61 9.10 -13.31 -6.50
C ILE A 61 9.54 -12.93 -5.08
N GLY A 62 10.78 -13.25 -4.70
CA GLY A 62 11.34 -12.90 -3.38
C GLY A 62 11.41 -11.40 -3.15
N MET A 63 11.80 -10.63 -4.17
CA MET A 63 11.80 -9.16 -4.14
C MET A 63 10.39 -8.59 -3.95
N SER A 64 9.41 -9.14 -4.67
CA SER A 64 8.01 -8.70 -4.55
C SER A 64 7.43 -9.05 -3.18
N ALA A 65 7.68 -10.26 -2.68
CA ALA A 65 7.23 -10.71 -1.37
C ALA A 65 7.86 -9.88 -0.24
N THR A 66 9.17 -9.61 -0.30
CA THR A 66 9.86 -8.78 0.70
C THR A 66 9.40 -7.33 0.65
N ASN A 67 9.12 -6.78 -0.53
CA ASN A 67 8.48 -5.46 -0.64
C ASN A 67 7.12 -5.45 0.07
N ILE A 68 6.24 -6.41 -0.23
CA ILE A 68 4.90 -6.48 0.37
C ILE A 68 4.96 -6.64 1.90
N LEU A 69 5.87 -7.48 2.41
CA LEU A 69 5.92 -7.85 3.83
C LEU A 69 6.74 -6.91 4.71
N PHE A 70 7.79 -6.30 4.17
CA PHE A 70 8.74 -5.51 4.95
C PHE A 70 8.92 -4.09 4.39
N GLY A 71 8.26 -3.78 3.27
CA GLY A 71 8.29 -2.48 2.60
C GLY A 71 9.41 -2.33 1.57
N ARG A 72 9.43 -1.14 0.96
CA ARG A 72 10.32 -0.74 -0.15
C ARG A 72 11.78 -1.04 0.05
N ALA A 73 12.32 -0.61 1.19
CA ALA A 73 13.74 -0.72 1.45
C ALA A 73 14.18 -2.20 1.46
N ALA A 74 13.35 -3.09 2.01
CA ALA A 74 13.62 -4.53 2.02
C ALA A 74 13.54 -5.14 0.62
N GLY A 75 12.51 -4.81 -0.16
CA GLY A 75 12.38 -5.26 -1.55
C GLY A 75 13.57 -4.81 -2.42
N ILE A 76 13.93 -3.53 -2.36
CA ILE A 76 15.07 -2.98 -3.10
C ILE A 76 16.39 -3.65 -2.66
N SER A 77 16.61 -3.79 -1.35
CA SER A 77 17.81 -4.44 -0.81
C SER A 77 17.92 -5.90 -1.22
N PHE A 78 16.79 -6.62 -1.23
CA PHE A 78 16.72 -8.00 -1.70
C PHE A 78 17.12 -8.07 -3.18
N GLY A 79 16.56 -7.20 -4.03
CA GLY A 79 16.90 -7.16 -5.46
C GLY A 79 18.39 -6.94 -5.73
N TYR A 80 19.03 -6.04 -4.99
CA TYR A 80 20.48 -5.80 -5.11
C TYR A 80 21.35 -6.93 -4.56
N SER A 81 20.85 -7.71 -3.60
CA SER A 81 21.60 -8.85 -3.05
C SER A 81 21.78 -9.99 -4.06
N PHE A 82 20.99 -10.00 -5.14
CA PHE A 82 21.05 -10.97 -6.22
C PHE A 82 21.54 -10.36 -7.55
N ASP A 83 22.29 -9.25 -7.49
CA ASP A 83 22.91 -8.58 -8.65
C ASP A 83 21.94 -8.23 -9.79
N ILE A 84 20.65 -8.03 -9.46
CA ILE A 84 19.66 -7.61 -10.45
C ILE A 84 19.94 -6.16 -10.87
N SER A 85 19.77 -5.88 -12.17
CA SER A 85 19.99 -4.54 -12.69
C SER A 85 19.08 -3.51 -11.99
N ASN A 86 19.65 -2.35 -11.68
CA ASN A 86 18.96 -1.25 -10.99
C ASN A 86 17.61 -0.90 -11.64
N VAL A 87 17.56 -0.89 -12.97
CA VAL A 87 16.33 -0.59 -13.71
C VAL A 87 15.25 -1.63 -13.40
N LEU A 88 15.58 -2.92 -13.39
CA LEU A 88 14.63 -3.99 -13.10
C LEU A 88 14.16 -3.96 -11.64
N VAL A 89 15.06 -3.65 -10.70
CA VAL A 89 14.71 -3.46 -9.28
C VAL A 89 13.71 -2.33 -9.12
N ILE A 90 13.99 -1.15 -9.69
CA ILE A 90 13.11 0.03 -9.63
C ILE A 90 11.76 -0.28 -10.28
N CYS A 91 11.75 -0.79 -11.51
CA CYS A 91 10.51 -1.07 -12.25
C CYS A 91 9.63 -2.06 -11.51
N THR A 92 10.19 -3.16 -11.00
CA THR A 92 9.40 -4.17 -10.29
C THR A 92 8.83 -3.62 -8.99
N ASN A 93 9.63 -2.89 -8.21
CA ASN A 93 9.14 -2.29 -6.97
C ASN A 93 8.05 -1.24 -7.23
N ILE A 94 8.17 -0.42 -8.27
CA ILE A 94 7.10 0.52 -8.67
C ILE A 94 5.83 -0.23 -9.04
N ILE A 95 5.92 -1.31 -9.82
CA ILE A 95 4.75 -2.11 -10.23
C ILE A 95 4.06 -2.72 -9.00
N VAL A 96 4.82 -3.37 -8.12
CA VAL A 96 4.28 -3.98 -6.88
C VAL A 96 3.58 -2.94 -6.02
N GLU A 97 4.20 -1.78 -5.83
CA GLU A 97 3.65 -0.67 -5.04
C GLU A 97 2.41 -0.05 -5.68
N THR A 98 2.39 0.04 -7.01
CA THR A 98 1.24 0.50 -7.77
C THR A 98 0.07 -0.46 -7.58
N ILE A 99 0.29 -1.77 -7.75
CA ILE A 99 -0.71 -2.80 -7.51
C ILE A 99 -1.26 -2.70 -6.08
N LEU A 100 -0.37 -2.60 -5.09
CA LEU A 100 -0.73 -2.49 -3.69
C LEU A 100 -1.66 -1.29 -3.48
N VAL A 101 -1.30 -0.11 -4.02
CA VAL A 101 -2.07 1.14 -3.88
C VAL A 101 -3.43 1.05 -4.56
N LEU A 102 -3.49 0.53 -5.79
CA LEU A 102 -4.76 0.40 -6.52
C LEU A 102 -5.72 -0.60 -5.88
N ILE A 103 -5.22 -1.64 -5.20
CA ILE A 103 -6.07 -2.60 -4.48
C ILE A 103 -6.45 -2.03 -3.11
N PHE A 104 -5.48 -1.54 -2.35
CA PHE A 104 -5.71 -1.11 -0.97
C PHE A 104 -6.63 0.12 -0.89
N TYR A 105 -6.46 1.11 -1.76
CA TYR A 105 -7.27 2.33 -1.73
C TYR A 105 -8.79 2.03 -1.78
N PRO A 106 -9.34 1.36 -2.81
CA PRO A 106 -10.76 1.06 -2.87
C PRO A 106 -11.20 0.07 -1.77
N PHE A 107 -10.37 -0.90 -1.38
CA PHE A 107 -10.65 -1.75 -0.22
C PHE A 107 -10.83 -0.93 1.06
N PHE A 108 -9.96 0.05 1.29
CA PHE A 108 -10.05 0.97 2.41
C PHE A 108 -11.31 1.82 2.33
N VAL A 109 -11.65 2.37 1.16
CA VAL A 109 -12.85 3.18 0.96
C VAL A 109 -14.12 2.36 1.23
N PHE A 110 -14.24 1.16 0.65
CA PHE A 110 -15.40 0.29 0.87
C PHE A 110 -15.50 -0.16 2.33
N SER A 111 -14.38 -0.52 2.96
CA SER A 111 -14.32 -0.84 4.39
C SER A 111 -14.79 0.34 5.25
N TRP A 112 -14.33 1.56 4.93
CA TRP A 112 -14.72 2.77 5.65
C TRP A 112 -16.20 3.12 5.44
N GLN A 113 -16.74 2.96 4.23
CA GLN A 113 -18.16 3.16 3.94
C GLN A 113 -19.05 2.18 4.69
N SER A 114 -18.63 0.92 4.83
CA SER A 114 -19.35 -0.07 5.65
C SER A 114 -19.35 0.31 7.14
N ILE A 115 -18.30 0.97 7.64
CA ILE A 115 -18.22 1.48 9.03
C ILE A 115 -19.07 2.75 9.21
N LEU A 116 -19.39 3.49 8.14
CA LEU A 116 -20.22 4.70 8.18
C LEU A 116 -21.72 4.45 8.35
N ILE A 117 -22.16 3.19 8.43
CA ILE A 117 -23.55 2.80 8.75
C ILE A 117 -23.93 3.25 10.18
N ILE A 118 -22.96 3.56 11.04
CA ILE A 118 -23.18 4.00 12.42
C ILE A 118 -23.44 5.53 12.45
N LYS A 119 -24.65 5.93 12.88
CA LYS A 119 -25.15 7.34 12.96
C LYS A 119 -24.15 8.43 13.47
N PRO A 120 -23.30 8.22 14.50
CA PRO A 120 -22.38 9.24 14.95
C PRO A 120 -21.27 9.57 13.94
N LEU A 121 -20.81 8.60 13.14
CA LEU A 121 -19.73 8.81 12.17
C LEU A 121 -20.20 9.60 10.95
N ARG A 122 -21.44 9.34 10.51
CA ARG A 122 -22.12 10.14 9.46
C ARG A 122 -22.23 11.62 9.83
N ARG A 123 -22.54 11.93 11.10
CA ARG A 123 -22.67 13.30 11.62
C ARG A 123 -21.32 14.02 11.71
N ILE A 124 -20.21 13.29 11.94
CA ILE A 124 -18.85 13.84 11.86
C ILE A 124 -18.50 14.17 10.41
N MET A 125 -18.82 13.29 9.45
CA MET A 125 -18.53 13.49 8.03
C MET A 125 -19.32 14.65 7.40
N GLU A 126 -20.61 14.80 7.74
CA GLU A 126 -21.43 15.94 7.31
C GLU A 126 -20.91 17.28 7.90
N ARG A 127 -20.38 17.26 9.13
CA ARG A 127 -19.72 18.42 9.76
C ARG A 127 -18.34 18.72 9.15
N THR A 128 -17.57 17.69 8.80
CA THR A 128 -16.26 17.86 8.16
C THR A 128 -16.40 18.38 6.73
N ASN A 129 -17.41 17.93 5.97
CA ASN A 129 -17.68 18.46 4.63
C ASN A 129 -18.11 19.93 4.65
N THR A 130 -18.92 20.35 5.64
CA THR A 130 -19.36 21.76 5.77
C THR A 130 -18.27 22.70 6.29
N VAL A 131 -17.33 22.21 7.11
CA VAL A 131 -16.15 23.00 7.52
C VAL A 131 -15.07 23.03 6.43
N ALA A 132 -14.94 21.96 5.63
CA ALA A 132 -14.02 21.89 4.51
C ALA A 132 -14.40 22.88 3.39
N GLU A 133 -15.68 23.13 3.14
CA GLU A 133 -16.13 24.12 2.14
C GLU A 133 -15.70 25.56 2.49
N ALA A 134 -15.59 25.91 3.78
CA ALA A 134 -15.28 27.27 4.19
C ALA A 134 -13.79 27.65 3.96
N HIS A 135 -12.85 26.71 4.03
CA HIS A 135 -11.39 26.94 3.90
C HIS A 135 -10.73 25.92 2.93
N GLN A 136 -11.46 25.57 1.87
CA GLN A 136 -11.19 24.40 1.03
C GLN A 136 -9.85 24.48 0.27
N ASP A 137 -9.46 25.65 -0.23
CA ASP A 137 -8.24 25.75 -1.07
C ASP A 137 -6.94 25.69 -0.26
N THR A 138 -6.90 26.33 0.91
CA THR A 138 -5.69 26.38 1.74
C THR A 138 -5.43 25.05 2.42
N ILE A 139 -6.44 24.45 3.07
CA ILE A 139 -6.31 23.15 3.76
C ILE A 139 -5.98 22.05 2.76
N ARG A 140 -6.59 22.08 1.56
CA ARG A 140 -6.31 21.12 0.51
C ARG A 140 -4.88 21.28 -0.01
N ARG A 141 -4.41 22.49 -0.31
CA ARG A 141 -3.04 22.69 -0.85
C ARG A 141 -1.95 22.26 0.13
N TYR A 142 -2.06 22.60 1.42
CA TYR A 142 -1.10 22.14 2.42
C TYR A 142 -1.26 20.65 2.74
N GLY A 143 -2.49 20.12 2.72
CA GLY A 143 -2.77 18.69 2.84
C GLY A 143 -2.16 17.87 1.71
N LEU A 144 -2.18 18.37 0.46
CA LEU A 144 -1.51 17.75 -0.68
C LEU A 144 0.01 17.65 -0.48
N ILE A 145 0.65 18.76 -0.07
CA ILE A 145 2.11 18.80 0.12
C ILE A 145 2.53 17.94 1.33
N GLY A 146 1.77 18.03 2.43
CA GLY A 146 1.99 17.21 3.62
C GLY A 146 1.81 15.72 3.32
N LEU A 147 0.77 15.35 2.59
CA LEU A 147 0.54 13.97 2.14
C LEU A 147 1.69 13.47 1.26
N PHE A 148 2.13 14.30 0.29
CA PHE A 148 3.25 13.96 -0.57
C PHE A 148 4.52 13.71 0.24
N MET A 149 4.88 14.63 1.14
CA MET A 149 6.06 14.48 2.00
C MET A 149 5.93 13.29 2.96
N PHE A 150 4.73 13.02 3.46
CA PHE A 150 4.46 11.89 4.35
C PHE A 150 4.67 10.55 3.65
N VAL A 151 4.14 10.38 2.43
CA VAL A 151 4.32 9.15 1.64
C VAL A 151 5.75 9.01 1.14
N TRP A 152 6.39 10.14 0.81
CA TRP A 152 7.80 10.17 0.46
C TRP A 152 8.66 9.71 1.62
N PHE A 153 8.33 10.14 2.85
CA PHE A 153 9.11 9.79 4.02
C PHE A 153 8.92 8.30 4.34
N PRO A 154 10.02 7.53 4.41
CA PRO A 154 9.96 6.07 4.43
C PRO A 154 9.77 5.53 5.84
N PHE A 155 8.68 5.89 6.51
CA PHE A 155 8.29 5.17 7.72
C PHE A 155 7.56 3.87 7.32
N TRP A 156 8.24 2.75 7.57
CA TRP A 156 7.79 1.33 7.63
C TRP A 156 6.51 0.96 6.88
N MET A 157 6.62 0.14 5.81
CA MET A 157 5.62 -0.69 5.07
C MET A 157 4.27 -0.03 4.68
N THR A 158 3.91 1.09 5.29
CA THR A 158 2.59 1.68 5.33
C THR A 158 2.54 3.02 4.62
N GLY A 159 3.67 3.55 4.12
CA GLY A 159 3.75 4.88 3.49
C GLY A 159 2.64 5.13 2.46
N PRO A 160 2.50 4.31 1.40
CA PRO A 160 1.45 4.51 0.40
C PRO A 160 0.06 4.13 0.88
N MET A 161 -0.04 3.06 1.69
CA MET A 161 -1.32 2.58 2.23
C MET A 161 -1.96 3.63 3.14
N VAL A 162 -1.20 4.11 4.12
CA VAL A 162 -1.59 5.18 5.04
C VAL A 162 -1.72 6.50 4.30
N GLY A 163 -0.89 6.75 3.28
CA GLY A 163 -1.06 7.89 2.39
C GLY A 163 -2.44 7.89 1.72
N CYS A 164 -2.83 6.77 1.11
CA CYS A 164 -4.15 6.60 0.52
C CYS A 164 -5.27 6.81 1.54
N ALA A 165 -5.14 6.25 2.74
CA ALA A 165 -6.11 6.42 3.82
C ALA A 165 -6.19 7.90 4.28
N ALA A 166 -5.05 8.53 4.53
CA ALA A 166 -4.97 9.94 4.95
C ALA A 166 -5.52 10.88 3.88
N GLY A 167 -5.19 10.67 2.60
CA GLY A 167 -5.72 11.46 1.50
C GLY A 167 -7.23 11.33 1.35
N TYR A 168 -7.78 10.13 1.61
CA TYR A 168 -9.22 9.92 1.66
C TYR A 168 -9.87 10.66 2.84
N LEU A 169 -9.28 10.59 4.03
CA LEU A 169 -9.76 11.30 5.23
C LEU A 169 -9.67 12.82 5.09
N LEU A 170 -8.74 13.34 4.29
CA LEU A 170 -8.63 14.74 3.89
C LEU A 170 -9.71 15.16 2.86
N GLY A 171 -10.56 14.24 2.41
CA GLY A 171 -11.61 14.51 1.42
C GLY A 171 -11.08 14.72 0.01
N LEU A 172 -9.88 14.21 -0.31
CA LEU A 172 -9.37 14.27 -1.68
C LEU A 172 -10.17 13.32 -2.60
N SER A 173 -10.49 13.80 -3.81
CA SER A 173 -11.10 12.97 -4.83
C SER A 173 -10.20 11.76 -5.17
N PRO A 174 -10.77 10.57 -5.45
CA PRO A 174 -10.02 9.32 -5.65
C PRO A 174 -8.79 9.44 -6.55
N TRP A 175 -8.99 9.99 -7.75
CA TRP A 175 -7.93 10.17 -8.74
C TRP A 175 -6.82 11.12 -8.30
N LYS A 176 -7.16 12.20 -7.56
CA LYS A 176 -6.14 13.14 -7.05
C LYS A 176 -5.33 12.52 -5.93
N ASN A 177 -5.97 11.75 -5.05
CA ASN A 177 -5.26 11.04 -3.99
C ASN A 177 -4.25 10.05 -4.59
N LEU A 178 -4.71 9.23 -5.53
CA LEU A 178 -3.87 8.25 -6.22
C LEU A 178 -2.69 8.88 -6.95
N THR A 179 -2.89 9.96 -7.70
CA THR A 179 -1.78 10.60 -8.44
C THR A 179 -0.71 11.15 -7.49
N ILE A 180 -1.11 11.74 -6.36
CA ILE A 180 -0.18 12.21 -5.34
C ILE A 180 0.58 11.04 -4.74
N VAL A 181 -0.14 10.03 -4.23
CA VAL A 181 0.48 8.88 -3.54
C VAL A 181 1.40 8.09 -4.48
N LEU A 182 0.99 7.86 -5.74
CA LEU A 182 1.79 7.16 -6.74
C LEU A 182 3.01 7.97 -7.18
N SER A 183 2.88 9.29 -7.33
CA SER A 183 4.02 10.15 -7.68
C SER A 183 5.06 10.20 -6.55
N SER A 184 4.63 10.38 -5.29
CA SER A 184 5.51 10.28 -4.12
C SER A 184 6.16 8.91 -4.02
N THR A 185 5.40 7.85 -4.29
CA THR A 185 5.86 6.46 -4.31
C THR A 185 6.96 6.24 -5.32
N CYS A 186 6.76 6.66 -6.57
CA CYS A 186 7.75 6.52 -7.63
C CYS A 186 9.06 7.20 -7.24
N LEU A 187 8.96 8.44 -6.75
CA LEU A 187 10.14 9.20 -6.35
C LEU A 187 10.83 8.61 -5.11
N ALA A 188 10.07 8.09 -4.14
CA ALA A 188 10.62 7.38 -2.99
C ALA A 188 11.37 6.12 -3.42
N VAL A 189 10.81 5.31 -4.33
CA VAL A 189 11.47 4.09 -4.85
C VAL A 189 12.76 4.46 -5.58
N ILE A 190 12.76 5.49 -6.43
CA ILE A 190 13.97 5.96 -7.12
C ILE A 190 15.03 6.42 -6.13
N CYS A 191 14.65 7.26 -5.16
CA CYS A 191 15.56 7.78 -4.15
C CYS A 191 16.21 6.65 -3.33
N TRP A 192 15.41 5.68 -2.87
CA TRP A 192 15.90 4.51 -2.14
C TRP A 192 16.76 3.59 -2.99
N ALA A 193 16.37 3.37 -4.24
CA ALA A 193 17.15 2.55 -5.16
C ALA A 193 18.55 3.15 -5.38
N LEU A 194 18.65 4.47 -5.59
CA LEU A 194 19.94 5.15 -5.75
C LEU A 194 20.77 5.14 -4.46
N LEU A 195 20.13 5.37 -3.31
CA LEU A 195 20.79 5.37 -2.01
C LEU A 195 21.33 3.98 -1.67
N LEU A 196 20.49 2.94 -1.77
CA LEU A 196 20.88 1.57 -1.47
C LEU A 196 21.87 1.01 -2.49
N ARG A 197 21.79 1.41 -3.76
CA ARG A 197 22.81 1.08 -4.75
C ARG A 197 24.16 1.67 -4.38
N SER A 198 24.19 2.96 -4.02
CA SER A 198 25.43 3.61 -3.61
C SER A 198 26.06 2.95 -2.38
N ILE A 199 25.22 2.47 -1.46
CA ILE A 199 25.65 1.69 -0.31
C ILE A 199 26.17 0.32 -0.75
N HIS A 200 25.43 -0.41 -1.59
CA HIS A 200 25.81 -1.72 -2.11
C HIS A 200 27.13 -1.69 -2.88
N ASP A 201 27.29 -0.73 -3.81
CA ASP A 201 28.51 -0.57 -4.61
C ASP A 201 29.72 -0.30 -3.70
N ARG A 202 29.57 0.55 -2.68
CA ARG A 202 30.64 0.80 -1.69
C ARG A 202 30.94 -0.41 -0.81
N ILE A 203 29.93 -1.22 -0.46
CA ILE A 203 30.11 -2.43 0.35
C ILE A 203 30.78 -3.53 -0.48
N ALA A 204 30.44 -3.65 -1.76
CA ALA A 204 31.03 -4.64 -2.67
C ALA A 204 32.54 -4.42 -2.85
N GLU A 205 33.03 -3.18 -2.75
CA GLU A 205 34.47 -2.87 -2.74
C GLU A 205 35.22 -3.42 -1.51
N TYR A 206 34.55 -3.61 -0.37
CA TYR A 206 35.19 -4.12 0.87
C TYR A 206 35.20 -5.65 0.97
N GLY A 207 34.53 -6.36 0.05
CA GLY A 207 34.62 -7.82 -0.10
C GLY A 207 33.28 -8.57 0.01
N PRO A 208 33.24 -9.84 -0.44
CA PRO A 208 31.99 -10.62 -0.62
C PRO A 208 31.22 -10.92 0.68
N TYR A 209 31.82 -10.69 1.86
CA TYR A 209 31.20 -10.93 3.17
C TYR A 209 30.61 -9.67 3.82
N ALA A 210 30.77 -8.50 3.21
CA ALA A 210 30.42 -7.23 3.85
C ALA A 210 28.89 -7.03 4.03
N SER A 211 28.08 -7.62 3.15
CA SER A 211 26.62 -7.70 3.30
C SER A 211 26.19 -8.54 4.50
N MET A 212 26.86 -9.67 4.76
CA MET A 212 26.63 -10.48 5.97
C MET A 212 27.02 -9.74 7.24
N VAL A 213 28.16 -9.03 7.23
CA VAL A 213 28.63 -8.24 8.39
C VAL A 213 27.62 -7.14 8.76
N LEU A 214 27.03 -6.48 7.78
CA LEU A 214 26.05 -5.42 8.03
C LEU A 214 24.75 -5.96 8.65
N VAL A 215 24.26 -7.09 8.16
CA VAL A 215 23.08 -7.77 8.72
C VAL A 215 23.35 -8.22 10.16
N ILE A 216 24.52 -8.82 10.42
CA ILE A 216 24.93 -9.23 11.77
C ILE A 216 25.02 -8.02 12.70
N MET A 217 25.58 -6.90 12.24
CA MET A 217 25.71 -5.69 13.03
C MET A 217 24.34 -5.10 13.39
N ILE A 218 23.39 -5.07 12.46
CA ILE A 218 22.02 -4.61 12.72
C ILE A 218 21.32 -5.52 13.74
N ILE A 219 21.46 -6.84 13.62
CA ILE A 219 20.90 -7.80 14.58
C ILE A 219 21.48 -7.55 15.98
N ILE A 220 22.78 -7.34 16.10
CA ILE A 220 23.44 -7.05 17.38
C ILE A 220 22.93 -5.73 17.99
N ILE A 221 22.78 -4.68 17.19
CA ILE A 221 22.28 -3.38 17.66
C ILE A 221 20.83 -3.50 18.14
N VAL A 222 19.96 -4.14 17.34
CA VAL A 222 18.54 -4.31 17.70
C VAL A 222 18.41 -5.17 18.95
N SER A 223 19.15 -6.28 19.03
CA SER A 223 19.15 -7.16 20.20
C SER A 223 19.72 -6.45 21.43
N GLY A 224 20.76 -5.62 21.27
CA GLY A 224 21.34 -4.81 22.33
C GLY A 224 20.38 -3.73 22.85
N ILE A 225 19.66 -3.04 21.96
CA ILE A 225 18.62 -2.06 22.34
C ILE A 225 17.47 -2.76 23.07
N TYR A 226 17.05 -3.93 22.61
CA TYR A 226 16.00 -4.71 23.25
C TYR A 226 16.43 -5.18 24.64
N PHE A 227 17.67 -5.65 24.77
CA PHE A 227 18.27 -6.08 26.03
C PHE A 227 18.45 -4.92 27.03
N LEU A 228 18.88 -3.75 26.57
CA LEU A 228 18.96 -2.53 27.37
C LEU A 228 17.58 -2.05 27.83
N ARG A 229 16.56 -2.12 26.96
CA ARG A 229 15.17 -1.83 27.34
C ARG A 229 14.62 -2.82 28.36
N TYR A 230 14.96 -4.11 28.22
CA TYR A 230 14.58 -5.16 29.17
C TYR A 230 15.22 -4.94 30.54
N LEU A 231 16.51 -4.58 30.60
CA LEU A 231 17.22 -4.25 31.84
C LEU A 231 16.64 -3.00 32.53
N ARG A 232 16.29 -1.96 31.75
CA ARG A 232 15.68 -0.72 32.26
C ARG A 232 14.25 -0.90 32.79
N HIS A 233 13.58 -2.01 32.48
CA HIS A 233 12.24 -2.28 32.99
C HIS A 233 12.24 -3.14 34.26
N LYS A 234 13.40 -3.68 34.63
CA LYS A 234 13.61 -4.59 35.78
C LYS A 234 14.29 -3.90 36.98
N TYR A 235 14.88 -2.72 36.78
CA TYR A 235 15.44 -1.81 37.78
C TYR A 235 14.75 -0.46 37.69
#